data_AF-G2Z3P0-F1
#
_entry.id   AF-G2Z3P0-F1
#
_cell.length_a   1.000
_cell.length_b   1.000
_cell.length_c   1.000
_cell.angle_alpha   90.00
_cell.angle_beta   90.00
_cell.angle_gamma   90.00
#
_symmetry.space_group_name_H-M   'P 1'
#
loop_
_entity.id
_entity.type
_entity.pdbx_description
1 polymer ?
#
loop_
_entity_poly.entity_id
_entity_poly.type
_entity_poly.pdbx_seq_one_letter_code
_entity_poly.pdbx_strand_id
1 'polypeptide(L)'
;MKKYFIVRFFFLINCNKNENMNLIFNEVQINNGTKIKTIDLTDQEYKNILEKESKNLKRLFNSITIEDSSIIIYEISEGNILVSSDGYHSVYKNIEDLHKVINDYDSNGIEILLNINIYGDKFPNFTNHLIVDLYSSLNYEFKKNESHNLDVLCNKISKIDNVKKFNKDKFLNYIALIGEMILSQYDGKWEMKLSNDKTTWNPYLIVNGSKIDFVSYLNEDVIEGNKDIKLTFKSINDIINLRDVNSTTH
;
A
#
# COMPACT_ATOMS: atom_id res chain seq x y z
N MET A 1 -9.66 4.99 14.56
CA MET A 1 -10.54 4.24 13.65
C MET A 1 -9.84 2.92 13.34
N LYS A 2 -10.25 1.80 13.94
CA LYS A 2 -9.72 0.46 13.63
C LYS A 2 -10.67 -0.17 12.64
N LYS A 3 -10.37 -0.04 11.35
CA LYS A 3 -11.31 -0.43 10.31
C LYS A 3 -10.52 -0.90 9.10
N TYR A 4 -10.71 -2.19 8.81
CA TYR A 4 -10.37 -2.89 7.56
C TYR A 4 -8.89 -3.30 7.42
N PHE A 5 -8.64 -4.15 6.43
CA PHE A 5 -7.36 -4.69 5.96
C PHE A 5 -6.97 -6.06 6.48
N ILE A 6 -7.31 -7.11 5.72
CA ILE A 6 -6.75 -8.45 5.95
C ILE A 6 -6.08 -9.04 4.71
N VAL A 7 -6.16 -8.36 3.56
CA VAL A 7 -5.38 -8.78 2.39
C VAL A 7 -4.72 -7.57 1.75
N ARG A 8 -3.58 -7.16 2.28
CA ARG A 8 -2.63 -6.30 1.57
C ARG A 8 -1.21 -6.81 1.76
N PHE A 9 -0.43 -6.72 0.67
CA PHE A 9 1.03 -6.90 0.50
C PHE A 9 1.43 -8.20 -0.23
N PHE A 10 2.28 -8.24 -1.30
CA PHE A 10 3.09 -7.29 -2.10
C PHE A 10 3.48 -7.93 -3.48
N PHE A 11 4.07 -7.12 -4.38
CA PHE A 11 4.82 -7.41 -5.64
C PHE A 11 4.12 -8.07 -6.85
N LEU A 12 4.19 -7.36 -8.00
CA LEU A 12 4.08 -7.94 -9.35
C LEU A 12 5.20 -7.43 -10.26
N ILE A 13 6.12 -8.35 -10.61
CA ILE A 13 6.92 -8.27 -11.84
C ILE A 13 6.16 -9.05 -12.94
N ASN A 14 6.00 -8.38 -14.09
CA ASN A 14 5.57 -8.87 -15.40
C ASN A 14 4.14 -9.45 -15.59
N CYS A 15 3.29 -8.67 -16.25
CA CYS A 15 2.22 -9.21 -17.09
C CYS A 15 2.78 -9.42 -18.50
N ASN A 16 2.94 -10.67 -18.91
CA ASN A 16 2.89 -11.05 -20.33
C ASN A 16 1.54 -11.72 -20.56
N LYS A 17 0.78 -11.22 -21.53
CA LYS A 17 -0.43 -11.90 -22.03
C LYS A 17 0.00 -13.24 -22.61
N ASN A 18 -0.30 -14.33 -21.90
CA ASN A 18 -0.17 -15.67 -22.45
C ASN A 18 -1.46 -16.44 -22.18
N GLU A 19 -2.04 -16.98 -23.25
CA GLU A 19 -3.26 -17.78 -23.26
C GLU A 19 -3.09 -19.15 -22.57
N ASN A 20 -1.88 -19.45 -22.10
CA ASN A 20 -1.60 -20.45 -21.07
C ASN A 20 -1.12 -19.70 -19.82
N MET A 21 -1.98 -19.55 -18.80
CA MET A 21 -1.59 -18.98 -17.51
C MET A 21 -0.61 -19.93 -16.80
N ASN A 22 0.67 -19.82 -17.13
CA ASN A 22 1.73 -20.17 -16.21
C ASN A 22 1.67 -19.13 -15.09
N LEU A 23 1.20 -19.57 -13.92
CA LEU A 23 1.17 -18.76 -12.70
C LEU A 23 2.62 -18.42 -12.31
N ILE A 24 3.05 -17.19 -12.58
CA ILE A 24 4.37 -16.70 -12.18
C ILE A 24 4.24 -16.12 -10.77
N PHE A 25 4.64 -16.90 -9.78
CA PHE A 25 4.62 -16.50 -8.38
C PHE A 25 5.70 -15.45 -8.07
N ASN A 26 5.27 -14.37 -7.41
CA ASN A 26 6.15 -13.38 -6.78
C ASN A 26 6.48 -13.82 -5.36
N GLU A 27 7.62 -13.36 -4.83
CA GLU A 27 8.06 -13.65 -3.47
C GLU A 27 7.82 -12.43 -2.58
N VAL A 28 7.07 -12.60 -1.49
CA VAL A 28 6.70 -11.56 -0.53
C VAL A 28 7.23 -11.93 0.84
N GLN A 29 7.88 -10.98 1.50
CA GLN A 29 8.33 -11.16 2.88
C GLN A 29 7.28 -10.61 3.86
N ILE A 30 6.84 -11.45 4.80
CA ILE A 30 5.95 -11.07 5.92
C ILE A 30 6.76 -10.57 7.14
N ASN A 31 6.11 -10.01 8.16
CA ASN A 31 6.78 -9.29 9.26
C ASN A 31 7.84 -10.13 9.99
N ASN A 32 7.59 -11.44 10.16
CA ASN A 32 8.56 -12.34 10.78
C ASN A 32 9.79 -12.70 9.90
N GLY A 33 9.92 -12.10 8.72
CA GLY A 33 11.01 -12.34 7.76
C GLY A 33 10.79 -13.55 6.84
N THR A 34 9.72 -14.31 7.03
CA THR A 34 9.38 -15.44 6.16
C THR A 34 9.00 -14.95 4.77
N LYS A 35 9.44 -15.68 3.75
CA LYS A 35 9.10 -15.40 2.36
C LYS A 35 8.02 -16.34 1.86
N ILE A 36 7.02 -15.77 1.20
CA ILE A 36 5.79 -16.44 0.74
C ILE A 36 5.62 -16.21 -0.75
N LYS A 37 5.17 -17.24 -1.47
CA LYS A 37 4.90 -17.15 -2.90
C LYS A 37 3.44 -16.79 -3.14
N THR A 38 3.21 -15.66 -3.80
CA THR A 38 1.88 -15.13 -4.10
C THR A 38 1.78 -14.53 -5.50
N ILE A 39 0.56 -14.43 -6.02
CA ILE A 39 0.23 -13.71 -7.25
C ILE A 39 -0.91 -12.76 -6.93
N ASP A 40 -0.69 -11.47 -7.12
CA ASP A 40 -1.76 -10.47 -7.08
C ASP A 40 -2.55 -10.54 -8.40
N LEU A 41 -3.88 -10.50 -8.31
CA LEU A 41 -4.77 -10.57 -9.46
C LEU A 41 -5.59 -9.29 -9.60
N THR A 42 -5.84 -8.89 -10.83
CA THR A 42 -6.93 -7.97 -11.17
C THR A 42 -8.29 -8.68 -11.08
N ASP A 43 -9.37 -7.90 -10.97
CA ASP A 43 -10.74 -8.44 -10.97
C ASP A 43 -11.02 -9.32 -12.19
N GLN A 44 -10.46 -8.95 -13.35
CA GLN A 44 -10.63 -9.72 -14.58
C GLN A 44 -9.85 -11.04 -14.52
N GLU A 45 -8.60 -11.03 -14.06
CA GLU A 45 -7.82 -12.25 -13.89
C GLU A 45 -8.44 -13.20 -12.88
N TYR A 46 -8.94 -12.67 -11.75
CA TYR A 46 -9.70 -13.42 -10.76
C TYR A 46 -10.93 -14.10 -11.36
N LYS A 47 -11.76 -13.35 -12.11
CA LYS A 47 -12.94 -13.91 -12.80
C LYS A 47 -12.54 -14.99 -13.82
N ASN A 48 -11.49 -14.75 -14.60
CA ASN A 48 -10.99 -15.73 -15.57
C ASN A 48 -10.55 -17.04 -14.88
N ILE A 49 -9.90 -16.96 -13.71
CA ILE A 49 -9.52 -18.15 -12.93
C ILE A 49 -10.77 -18.87 -12.42
N LEU A 50 -11.75 -18.15 -11.87
CA LEU A 50 -13.01 -18.75 -11.41
C LEU A 50 -13.75 -19.49 -12.54
N GLU A 51 -13.82 -18.89 -13.72
CA GLU A 51 -14.48 -19.51 -14.88
C GLU A 51 -13.73 -20.77 -15.34
N LYS A 52 -12.40 -20.69 -15.46
CA LYS A 52 -11.54 -21.80 -15.89
C LYS A 52 -11.54 -22.97 -14.89
N GLU A 53 -11.45 -22.67 -13.61
CA GLU A 53 -11.39 -23.66 -12.53
C GLU A 53 -12.78 -24.08 -12.04
N SER A 54 -13.87 -23.61 -12.66
CA SER A 54 -15.25 -23.84 -12.22
C SER A 54 -15.59 -25.30 -11.88
N LYS A 55 -14.95 -26.28 -12.53
CA LYS A 55 -15.13 -27.71 -12.28
C LYS A 55 -14.27 -28.28 -11.13
N ASN A 56 -13.19 -27.59 -10.77
CA ASN A 56 -12.22 -28.00 -9.75
C ASN A 56 -12.30 -27.13 -8.48
N LEU A 57 -13.08 -26.05 -8.50
CA LEU A 57 -13.23 -25.14 -7.36
C LEU A 57 -13.77 -25.90 -6.16
N LYS A 58 -12.90 -26.09 -5.18
CA LYS A 58 -13.29 -26.60 -3.87
C LYS A 58 -13.22 -25.44 -2.89
N ARG A 59 -14.39 -24.95 -2.50
CA ARG A 59 -14.47 -23.90 -1.47
C ARG A 59 -14.01 -24.49 -0.14
N LEU A 60 -12.92 -23.97 0.40
CA LEU A 60 -12.32 -24.47 1.65
C LEU A 60 -13.03 -23.91 2.88
N PHE A 61 -13.43 -22.65 2.83
CA PHE A 61 -14.11 -21.96 3.93
C PHE A 61 -15.25 -21.10 3.37
N ASN A 62 -16.39 -21.09 4.07
CA ASN A 62 -17.52 -20.22 3.66
C ASN A 62 -17.26 -18.74 3.95
N SER A 63 -16.39 -18.43 4.90
CA SER A 63 -15.78 -17.13 5.12
C SER A 63 -14.95 -17.30 6.36
N ILE A 64 -13.64 -17.04 6.32
CA ILE A 64 -12.97 -16.74 7.58
C ILE A 64 -13.39 -15.31 7.88
N THR A 65 -14.36 -15.15 8.78
CA THR A 65 -14.78 -13.83 9.24
C THR A 65 -13.71 -13.36 10.19
N ILE A 66 -12.74 -12.63 9.64
CA ILE A 66 -11.81 -11.87 10.47
C ILE A 66 -12.35 -10.44 10.44
N GLU A 67 -12.86 -10.02 11.60
CA GLU A 67 -13.28 -8.65 11.93
C GLU A 67 -14.01 -7.92 10.78
N ASP A 68 -15.22 -8.37 10.44
CA ASP A 68 -16.16 -7.74 9.49
C ASP A 68 -15.80 -7.74 7.99
N SER A 69 -14.72 -8.42 7.58
CA SER A 69 -14.42 -8.67 6.16
C SER A 69 -14.82 -10.06 5.71
N SER A 70 -15.45 -10.17 4.53
CA SER A 70 -15.83 -11.46 3.95
C SER A 70 -14.71 -11.99 3.06
N ILE A 71 -13.81 -12.76 3.66
CA ILE A 71 -12.74 -13.42 2.92
C ILE A 71 -13.30 -14.69 2.29
N ILE A 72 -13.23 -14.78 0.96
CA ILE A 72 -13.62 -15.96 0.19
C ILE A 72 -12.35 -16.70 -0.20
N ILE A 73 -12.30 -18.00 0.09
CA ILE A 73 -11.12 -18.85 -0.13
C ILE A 73 -11.52 -20.10 -0.91
N TYR A 74 -10.85 -20.32 -2.04
CA TYR A 74 -11.00 -21.52 -2.87
C TYR A 74 -9.66 -22.25 -2.98
N GLU A 75 -9.69 -23.58 -2.89
CA GLU A 75 -8.64 -24.43 -3.45
C GLU A 75 -8.89 -24.53 -4.97
N ILE A 76 -7.88 -24.21 -5.76
CA ILE A 76 -7.88 -24.39 -7.21
C ILE A 76 -6.92 -25.52 -7.59
N SER A 77 -6.76 -25.79 -8.90
CA SER A 77 -5.85 -26.81 -9.40
C SER A 77 -4.45 -26.74 -8.78
N GLU A 78 -3.84 -27.91 -8.62
CA GLU A 78 -2.49 -28.11 -8.04
C GLU A 78 -2.36 -27.74 -6.55
N GLY A 79 -3.47 -27.54 -5.84
CA GLY A 79 -3.48 -27.22 -4.40
C GLY A 79 -3.19 -25.75 -4.09
N ASN A 80 -3.18 -24.90 -5.12
CA ASN A 80 -3.06 -23.45 -4.96
C ASN A 80 -4.34 -22.88 -4.34
N ILE A 81 -4.21 -21.74 -3.66
CA ILE A 81 -5.30 -21.13 -2.89
C ILE A 81 -5.63 -19.77 -3.47
N LEU A 82 -6.83 -19.65 -4.04
CA LEU A 82 -7.39 -18.40 -4.54
C LEU A 82 -8.15 -17.69 -3.41
N VAL A 83 -7.77 -16.46 -3.12
CA VAL A 83 -8.34 -15.65 -2.05
C VAL A 83 -8.94 -14.38 -2.64
N SER A 84 -10.10 -13.98 -2.11
CA SER A 84 -10.76 -12.72 -2.44
C SER A 84 -11.25 -12.04 -1.17
N SER A 85 -10.87 -10.78 -0.95
CA SER A 85 -11.37 -9.94 0.15
C SER A 85 -11.53 -8.51 -0.34
N ASP A 86 -12.72 -7.93 -0.21
CA ASP A 86 -12.99 -6.51 -0.47
C ASP A 86 -12.45 -5.96 -1.81
N GLY A 87 -12.58 -6.76 -2.88
CA GLY A 87 -12.11 -6.40 -4.23
C GLY A 87 -10.61 -6.60 -4.46
N TYR A 88 -9.91 -7.24 -3.52
CA TYR A 88 -8.53 -7.71 -3.69
C TYR A 88 -8.52 -9.20 -3.88
N HIS A 89 -7.71 -9.64 -4.84
CA HIS A 89 -7.66 -11.02 -5.28
C HIS A 89 -6.21 -11.49 -5.34
N SER A 90 -5.93 -12.67 -4.79
CA SER A 90 -4.58 -13.23 -4.79
C SER A 90 -4.58 -14.76 -4.87
N VAL A 91 -3.47 -15.33 -5.34
CA VAL A 91 -3.22 -16.77 -5.33
C VAL A 91 -2.00 -17.09 -4.48
N TYR A 92 -2.18 -17.94 -3.48
CA TYR A 92 -1.09 -18.52 -2.70
C TYR A 92 -0.79 -19.92 -3.19
N LYS A 93 0.46 -20.35 -2.98
CA LYS A 93 0.89 -21.68 -3.41
C LYS A 93 0.17 -22.82 -2.68
N ASN A 94 -0.20 -22.61 -1.42
CA ASN A 94 -0.89 -23.58 -0.58
C ASN A 94 -1.53 -22.90 0.63
N ILE A 95 -2.29 -23.67 1.41
CA ILE A 95 -3.02 -23.16 2.59
C ILE A 95 -2.10 -22.76 3.74
N GLU A 96 -0.94 -23.40 3.90
CA GLU A 96 0.03 -23.07 4.94
C GLU A 96 0.61 -21.67 4.73
N ASP A 97 0.90 -21.31 3.48
CA ASP A 97 1.36 -19.98 3.10
C ASP A 97 0.29 -18.91 3.39
N LEU A 98 -0.98 -19.19 3.10
CA LEU A 98 -2.08 -18.29 3.50
C LEU A 98 -2.17 -18.15 5.02
N HIS A 99 -2.07 -19.24 5.78
CA HIS A 99 -2.10 -19.19 7.25
C HIS A 99 -0.96 -18.36 7.83
N LYS A 100 0.25 -18.42 7.25
CA LYS A 100 1.36 -17.56 7.67
C LYS A 100 1.01 -16.09 7.51
N VAL A 101 0.37 -15.70 6.41
CA VAL A 101 -0.06 -14.30 6.18
C VAL A 101 -1.11 -13.88 7.21
N ILE A 102 -2.14 -14.71 7.45
CA ILE A 102 -3.20 -14.41 8.42
C ILE A 102 -2.64 -14.28 9.83
N ASN A 103 -1.77 -15.20 10.25
CA ASN A 103 -1.19 -15.17 11.59
C ASN A 103 -0.23 -13.98 11.79
N ASP A 104 0.49 -13.60 10.74
CA ASP A 104 1.39 -12.44 10.77
C ASP A 104 0.61 -11.12 10.96
N TYR A 105 -0.59 -11.04 10.37
CA TYR A 105 -1.52 -9.94 10.56
C TYR A 105 -2.00 -9.83 12.01
N ASP A 106 -2.52 -10.91 12.59
CA ASP A 106 -3.07 -10.93 13.95
C ASP A 106 -2.03 -10.56 15.02
N SER A 107 -0.75 -10.87 14.75
CA SER A 107 0.32 -10.73 15.74
C SER A 107 0.94 -9.34 15.81
N ASN A 108 1.10 -8.66 14.67
CA ASN A 108 1.93 -7.46 14.56
C ASN A 108 1.18 -6.22 14.06
N GLY A 109 -0.08 -6.38 13.61
CA GLY A 109 -0.77 -5.33 12.89
C GLY A 109 -0.15 -5.05 11.52
N ILE A 110 -0.71 -4.09 10.80
CA ILE A 110 -0.25 -3.73 9.44
C ILE A 110 0.75 -2.59 9.51
N GLU A 111 1.99 -2.93 9.19
CA GLU A 111 3.06 -1.97 8.97
C GLU A 111 3.03 -1.51 7.51
N ILE A 112 2.46 -0.32 7.27
CA ILE A 112 2.24 0.24 5.92
C ILE A 112 3.53 0.26 5.08
N LEU A 113 4.67 0.48 5.75
CA LEU A 113 5.97 0.65 5.12
C LEU A 113 6.89 -0.57 5.23
N LEU A 114 6.35 -1.72 5.63
CA LEU A 114 7.11 -2.97 5.66
C LEU A 114 7.74 -3.23 4.29
N ASN A 115 9.06 -3.39 4.26
CA ASN A 115 9.86 -3.57 3.04
C ASN A 115 9.77 -2.43 1.98
N ILE A 116 9.12 -1.30 2.30
CA ILE A 116 9.04 -0.13 1.40
C ILE A 116 10.17 0.85 1.71
N ASN A 117 10.35 1.21 2.99
CA ASN A 117 11.34 2.21 3.38
C ASN A 117 12.76 1.62 3.44
N ILE A 118 13.40 1.49 2.28
CA ILE A 118 14.76 0.96 2.13
C ILE A 118 15.85 1.85 2.77
N TYR A 119 15.54 3.10 3.10
CA TYR A 119 16.50 4.05 3.68
C TYR A 119 16.52 4.02 5.21
N GLY A 120 15.53 3.37 5.83
CA GLY A 120 15.40 3.28 7.28
C GLY A 120 15.43 4.64 7.97
N ASP A 121 16.30 4.77 8.98
CA ASP A 121 16.54 6.01 9.73
C ASP A 121 17.11 7.15 8.86
N LYS A 122 17.76 6.84 7.75
CA LYS A 122 18.36 7.81 6.83
C LYS A 122 17.37 8.41 5.84
N PHE A 123 16.11 7.96 5.81
CA PHE A 123 15.07 8.46 4.90
C PHE A 123 15.05 9.99 4.74
N PRO A 124 15.16 10.81 5.79
CA PRO A 124 15.14 12.28 5.67
C PRO A 124 16.24 12.85 4.75
N ASN A 125 17.37 12.15 4.60
CA ASN A 125 18.47 12.59 3.75
C ASN A 125 18.19 12.33 2.25
N PHE A 126 17.17 11.53 1.93
CA PHE A 126 16.84 11.10 0.57
C PHE A 126 15.53 11.70 0.05
N THR A 127 14.83 12.53 0.83
CA THR A 127 13.51 13.07 0.45
C THR A 127 13.56 13.85 -0.86
N ASN A 128 14.53 14.76 -1.04
CA ASN A 128 14.70 15.50 -2.28
C ASN A 128 14.94 14.58 -3.50
N HIS A 129 15.76 13.53 -3.35
CA HIS A 129 16.00 12.57 -4.41
C HIS A 129 14.72 11.83 -4.80
N LEU A 130 13.95 11.38 -3.81
CA LEU A 130 12.67 10.70 -4.03
C LEU A 130 11.65 11.61 -4.73
N ILE A 131 11.59 12.89 -4.38
CA ILE A 131 10.72 13.86 -5.05
C ILE A 131 11.12 14.00 -6.53
N VAL A 132 12.41 14.20 -6.80
CA VAL A 132 12.92 14.31 -8.19
C VAL A 132 12.61 13.06 -9.00
N ASP A 133 12.76 11.87 -8.41
CA ASP A 133 12.43 10.59 -9.04
C ASP A 133 10.93 10.47 -9.37
N LEU A 134 10.04 10.93 -8.48
CA LEU A 134 8.59 10.93 -8.73
C LEU A 134 8.23 11.80 -9.94
N TYR A 135 8.72 13.05 -9.97
CA TYR A 135 8.45 13.97 -11.06
C TYR A 135 9.05 13.50 -12.39
N SER A 136 10.28 12.97 -12.34
CA SER A 136 10.97 12.42 -13.52
C SER A 136 10.21 11.23 -14.12
N SER A 137 9.63 10.37 -13.27
CA SER A 137 8.79 9.24 -13.69
C SER A 137 7.50 9.68 -14.41
N LEU A 138 7.10 10.95 -14.26
CA LEU A 138 5.94 11.56 -14.90
C LEU A 138 6.30 12.44 -16.09
N ASN A 139 7.55 12.37 -16.56
CA ASN A 139 8.13 13.26 -17.57
C ASN A 139 7.80 14.73 -17.26
N TYR A 140 8.08 15.14 -16.03
CA TYR A 140 7.86 16.51 -15.56
C TYR A 140 9.10 17.00 -14.83
N GLU A 141 9.51 18.24 -15.11
CA GLU A 141 10.65 18.85 -14.47
C GLU A 141 10.26 19.34 -13.07
N PHE A 142 10.98 18.87 -12.05
CA PHE A 142 10.78 19.37 -10.69
C PHE A 142 11.41 20.76 -10.54
N LYS A 143 10.58 21.76 -10.24
CA LYS A 143 11.03 23.11 -9.91
C LYS A 143 10.72 23.41 -8.45
N LYS A 144 11.77 23.51 -7.63
CA LYS A 144 11.68 23.70 -6.18
C LYS A 144 10.83 24.90 -5.74
N ASN A 145 10.74 25.94 -6.58
CA ASN A 145 10.04 27.20 -6.27
C ASN A 145 8.59 27.24 -6.80
N GLU A 146 8.18 26.29 -7.64
CA GLU A 146 6.78 26.14 -8.00
C GLU A 146 6.12 25.41 -6.83
N SER A 147 5.28 26.12 -6.07
CA SER A 147 4.48 25.54 -4.99
C SER A 147 3.91 24.21 -5.47
N HIS A 148 4.16 23.16 -4.70
CA HIS A 148 4.00 21.78 -5.15
C HIS A 148 2.56 21.57 -5.63
N ASN A 149 2.37 21.68 -6.95
CA ASN A 149 1.06 21.74 -7.55
C ASN A 149 0.55 20.30 -7.65
N LEU A 150 0.00 19.83 -6.54
CA LEU A 150 -0.54 18.48 -6.40
C LEU A 150 -1.62 18.22 -7.45
N ASP A 151 -2.35 19.23 -7.90
CA ASP A 151 -3.35 19.07 -8.97
C ASP A 151 -2.69 18.69 -10.30
N VAL A 152 -1.58 19.33 -10.68
CA VAL A 152 -0.82 18.97 -11.90
C VAL A 152 -0.26 17.55 -11.79
N LEU A 153 0.25 17.19 -10.61
CA LEU A 153 0.75 15.85 -10.33
C LEU A 153 -0.37 14.81 -10.47
N CYS A 154 -1.49 15.00 -9.76
CA CYS A 154 -2.65 14.11 -9.79
C CYS A 154 -3.20 13.94 -11.22
N ASN A 155 -3.28 15.03 -11.98
CA ASN A 155 -3.71 15.02 -13.38
C ASN A 155 -2.76 14.26 -14.33
N LYS A 156 -1.46 14.19 -14.00
CA LYS A 156 -0.50 13.37 -14.76
C LYS A 156 -0.61 11.90 -14.37
N ILE A 157 -0.74 11.63 -13.08
CA ILE A 157 -0.86 10.26 -12.56
C ILE A 157 -2.14 9.59 -13.07
N SER A 158 -3.27 10.30 -13.11
CA SER A 158 -4.55 9.75 -13.58
C SER A 158 -4.54 9.30 -15.05
N LYS A 159 -3.54 9.72 -15.83
CA LYS A 159 -3.35 9.34 -17.24
C LYS A 159 -2.44 8.12 -17.43
N ILE A 160 -1.92 7.54 -16.36
CA ILE A 160 -1.08 6.34 -16.43
C ILE A 160 -1.94 5.09 -16.59
N ASP A 161 -1.59 4.21 -17.53
CA ASP A 161 -2.36 2.99 -17.81
C ASP A 161 -2.54 2.07 -16.59
N ASN A 162 -1.56 2.04 -15.68
CA ASN A 162 -1.62 1.31 -14.41
C ASN A 162 -1.29 2.20 -13.20
N VAL A 163 -2.20 3.13 -12.90
CA VAL A 163 -2.11 4.06 -11.75
C VAL A 163 -1.87 3.31 -10.43
N LYS A 164 -2.59 2.21 -10.19
CA LYS A 164 -2.48 1.45 -8.93
C LYS A 164 -1.05 0.94 -8.71
N LYS A 165 -0.43 0.36 -9.74
CA LYS A 165 0.96 -0.10 -9.66
C LYS A 165 1.91 1.07 -9.47
N PHE A 166 1.75 2.13 -10.27
CA PHE A 166 2.57 3.33 -10.16
C PHE A 166 2.55 3.92 -8.75
N ASN A 167 1.35 4.03 -8.16
CA ASN A 167 1.17 4.58 -6.82
C ASN A 167 1.84 3.74 -5.73
N LYS A 168 1.77 2.41 -5.84
CA LYS A 168 2.48 1.50 -4.95
C LYS A 168 3.99 1.65 -5.08
N ASP A 169 4.50 1.62 -6.31
CA ASP A 169 5.94 1.70 -6.58
C ASP A 169 6.54 3.04 -6.14
N LYS A 170 5.75 4.12 -6.16
CA LYS A 170 6.16 5.48 -5.78
C LYS A 170 5.65 5.92 -4.41
N PHE A 171 5.13 5.01 -3.58
CA PHE A 171 4.50 5.38 -2.31
C PHE A 171 5.44 6.16 -1.38
N LEU A 172 6.68 5.69 -1.26
CA LEU A 172 7.72 6.36 -0.47
C LEU A 172 8.05 7.76 -0.99
N ASN A 173 7.95 7.97 -2.31
CA ASN A 173 8.17 9.27 -2.92
C ASN A 173 7.03 10.25 -2.63
N TYR A 174 5.78 9.78 -2.58
CA TYR A 174 4.67 10.62 -2.12
C TYR A 174 4.86 11.05 -0.66
N ILE A 175 5.32 10.14 0.21
CA ILE A 175 5.61 10.49 1.61
C ILE A 175 6.65 11.61 1.67
N ALA A 176 7.75 11.48 0.91
CA ALA A 176 8.77 12.51 0.83
C ALA A 176 8.19 13.84 0.32
N LEU A 177 7.43 13.82 -0.78
CA LEU A 177 6.79 15.01 -1.35
C LEU A 177 5.92 15.73 -0.32
N ILE A 178 4.96 15.01 0.27
CA ILE A 178 4.04 15.60 1.23
C ILE A 178 4.79 16.11 2.45
N GLY A 179 5.76 15.36 2.97
CA GLY A 179 6.47 15.85 4.15
C GLY A 179 7.33 17.07 3.89
N GLU A 180 8.01 17.17 2.75
CA GLU A 180 8.74 18.39 2.36
C GLU A 180 7.80 19.57 2.10
N MET A 181 6.59 19.34 1.56
CA MET A 181 5.57 20.39 1.48
C MET A 181 5.24 20.95 2.85
N ILE A 182 5.06 20.07 3.84
CA ILE A 182 4.72 20.46 5.20
C ILE A 182 5.87 21.27 5.83
N LEU A 183 7.09 20.77 5.73
CA LEU A 183 8.29 21.44 6.28
C LEU A 183 8.62 22.77 5.58
N SER A 184 8.20 22.96 4.33
CA SER A 184 8.38 24.25 3.64
C SER A 184 7.50 25.37 4.21
N GLN A 185 6.42 25.03 4.90
CA GLN A 185 5.42 25.98 5.43
C GLN A 185 5.50 26.16 6.94
N TYR A 186 6.09 25.20 7.66
CA TYR A 186 6.17 25.21 9.11
C TYR A 186 7.56 24.82 9.58
N ASP A 187 8.00 25.41 10.68
CA ASP A 187 9.23 24.98 11.35
C ASP A 187 9.03 23.59 11.96
N GLY A 188 9.82 22.64 11.47
CA GLY A 188 9.68 21.25 11.83
C GLY A 188 10.82 20.40 11.32
N LYS A 189 10.77 19.11 11.65
CA LYS A 189 11.76 18.14 11.20
C LYS A 189 11.14 16.77 11.02
N TRP A 190 11.79 15.96 10.18
CA TRP A 190 11.53 14.53 10.13
C TRP A 190 11.95 13.83 11.42
N GLU A 191 11.18 12.83 11.81
CA GLU A 191 11.52 11.85 12.82
C GLU A 191 11.23 10.45 12.27
N MET A 192 12.22 9.56 12.36
CA MET A 192 12.07 8.16 11.97
C MET A 192 11.94 7.30 13.22
N LYS A 193 10.90 6.45 13.28
CA LYS A 193 10.71 5.49 14.37
C LYS A 193 10.69 4.07 13.82
N LEU A 194 11.51 3.21 14.40
CA LEU A 194 11.43 1.77 14.16
C LEU A 194 10.16 1.22 14.82
N SER A 195 9.38 0.43 14.09
CA SER A 195 8.16 -0.16 14.62
C SER A 195 8.43 -1.32 15.57
N ASN A 196 7.34 -1.86 16.13
CA ASN A 196 7.36 -2.96 17.08
C ASN A 196 7.86 -4.26 16.43
N ASP A 197 7.64 -4.42 15.12
CA ASP A 197 8.16 -5.52 14.29
C ASP A 197 9.70 -5.52 14.16
N LYS A 198 10.38 -4.47 14.66
CA LYS A 198 11.84 -4.26 14.63
C LYS A 198 12.44 -4.18 13.22
N THR A 199 11.62 -4.06 12.18
CA THR A 199 12.11 -4.05 10.80
C THR A 199 11.53 -2.89 9.98
N THR A 200 10.33 -2.41 10.31
CA THR A 200 9.69 -1.30 9.60
C THR A 200 10.06 0.06 10.19
N TRP A 201 10.50 0.98 9.32
CA TRP A 201 10.78 2.36 9.69
C TRP A 201 9.66 3.30 9.25
N ASN A 202 8.98 3.88 10.24
CA ASN A 202 7.86 4.79 10.04
C ASN A 202 8.32 6.26 10.13
N PRO A 203 8.12 7.06 9.08
CA PRO A 203 8.42 8.48 9.06
C PRO A 203 7.28 9.28 9.69
N TYR A 204 7.66 10.29 10.45
CA TYR A 204 6.78 11.27 11.07
C TYR A 204 7.38 12.66 10.91
N LEU A 205 6.55 13.68 11.09
CA LEU A 205 7.03 15.05 11.23
C LEU A 205 6.83 15.51 12.65
N ILE A 206 7.81 16.23 13.19
CA ILE A 206 7.64 17.01 14.41
C ILE A 206 7.51 18.47 13.98
N VAL A 207 6.29 19.01 14.07
CA VAL A 207 5.98 20.40 13.71
C VAL A 207 5.47 21.09 14.96
N ASN A 208 6.10 22.21 15.35
CA ASN A 208 5.74 22.95 16.58
C ASN A 208 5.65 22.05 17.83
N GLY A 209 6.57 21.08 17.96
CA GLY A 209 6.60 20.11 19.08
C GLY A 209 5.53 19.01 19.00
N SER A 210 4.64 19.04 18.01
CA SER A 210 3.61 18.03 17.78
C SER A 210 4.06 17.02 16.74
N LYS A 211 3.97 15.74 17.09
CA LYS A 211 4.18 14.64 16.14
C LYS A 211 3.02 14.56 15.16
N ILE A 212 3.25 14.56 13.86
CA ILE A 212 2.24 14.40 12.82
C ILE A 212 2.47 13.05 12.14
N ASP A 213 1.42 12.23 12.13
CA ASP A 213 1.35 11.00 11.34
C ASP A 213 0.40 11.25 10.17
N PHE A 214 0.97 11.35 8.97
CA PHE A 214 0.22 11.57 7.74
C PHE A 214 0.31 10.36 6.78
N VAL A 215 1.09 9.34 7.12
CA VAL A 215 1.36 8.19 6.24
C VAL A 215 0.11 7.32 6.10
N SER A 216 -0.66 7.14 7.17
CA SER A 216 -1.92 6.39 7.12
C SER A 216 -2.94 7.04 6.17
N TYR A 217 -3.11 8.37 6.27
CA TYR A 217 -4.01 9.13 5.40
C TYR A 217 -3.54 9.12 3.95
N LEU A 218 -2.23 9.25 3.73
CA LEU A 218 -1.67 9.16 2.37
C LEU A 218 -1.86 7.78 1.77
N ASN A 219 -1.72 6.72 2.56
CA ASN A 219 -1.99 5.35 2.13
C ASN A 219 -3.45 5.24 1.66
N GLU A 220 -4.41 5.73 2.48
CA GLU A 220 -5.83 5.82 2.13
C GLU A 220 -6.07 6.52 0.78
N ASP A 221 -5.49 7.71 0.59
CA ASP A 221 -5.72 8.52 -0.60
C ASP A 221 -5.03 8.02 -1.87
N VAL A 222 -3.80 7.49 -1.75
CA VAL A 222 -2.94 7.16 -2.92
C VAL A 222 -3.04 5.69 -3.30
N ILE A 223 -3.14 4.79 -2.31
CA ILE A 223 -3.15 3.34 -2.56
C ILE A 223 -4.59 2.81 -2.67
N GLU A 224 -5.52 3.39 -1.92
CA GLU A 224 -6.91 2.89 -1.80
C GLU A 224 -7.91 3.76 -2.55
N GLY A 225 -7.54 4.99 -2.87
CA GLY A 225 -8.33 5.88 -3.71
C GLY A 225 -8.71 5.24 -5.04
N ASN A 226 -9.91 5.56 -5.52
CA ASN A 226 -10.31 5.27 -6.90
C ASN A 226 -9.43 6.06 -7.88
N LYS A 227 -9.52 5.74 -9.19
CA LYS A 227 -8.67 6.26 -10.29
C LYS A 227 -8.34 7.78 -10.23
N ASP A 228 -9.17 8.56 -9.57
CA ASP A 228 -8.92 9.96 -9.24
C ASP A 228 -8.24 10.06 -7.87
N ILE A 229 -6.91 10.18 -7.85
CA ILE A 229 -6.17 10.54 -6.64
C ILE A 229 -6.67 11.92 -6.22
N LYS A 230 -7.38 11.96 -5.10
CA LYS A 230 -7.80 13.18 -4.46
C LYS A 230 -7.23 13.14 -3.05
N LEU A 231 -6.05 13.73 -2.89
CA LEU A 231 -5.47 13.93 -1.57
C LEU A 231 -6.51 14.66 -0.72
N THR A 232 -6.99 14.00 0.33
CA THR A 232 -8.06 14.50 1.19
C THR A 232 -7.60 15.71 2.00
N PHE A 233 -6.30 15.87 2.16
CA PHE A 233 -5.66 17.06 2.68
C PHE A 233 -5.22 17.98 1.52
N LYS A 234 -5.84 19.17 1.47
CA LYS A 234 -5.42 20.26 0.57
C LYS A 234 -4.48 21.24 1.28
N SER A 235 -4.38 21.14 2.60
CA SER A 235 -3.56 21.95 3.46
C SER A 235 -3.15 21.20 4.73
N ILE A 236 -2.10 21.68 5.40
CA ILE A 236 -1.69 21.17 6.72
C ILE A 236 -2.75 21.40 7.79
N ASN A 237 -3.58 22.43 7.66
CA ASN A 237 -4.72 22.62 8.56
C ASN A 237 -5.69 21.45 8.47
N ASP A 238 -5.85 20.81 7.31
CA ASP A 238 -6.68 19.61 7.18
C ASP A 238 -6.08 18.45 8.00
N ILE A 239 -4.76 18.26 7.94
CA ILE A 239 -4.05 17.21 8.69
C ILE A 239 -4.06 17.48 10.21
N ILE A 240 -3.86 18.73 10.62
CA ILE A 240 -3.89 19.15 12.03
C ILE A 240 -5.32 19.05 12.60
N ASN A 241 -6.34 19.51 11.85
CA ASN A 241 -7.74 19.48 12.29
C ASN A 241 -8.31 18.06 12.34
N LEU A 242 -7.84 17.13 11.50
CA LEU A 242 -8.17 15.70 11.60
C LEU A 242 -7.76 15.09 12.95
N ARG A 243 -6.82 15.70 13.66
CA ARG A 243 -6.43 15.33 15.02
C ARG A 243 -7.41 15.80 16.09
N ASP A 244 -7.93 17.03 15.94
CA ASP A 244 -8.82 17.65 16.94
C ASP A 244 -10.26 17.10 16.92
N VAL A 245 -10.71 16.58 15.77
CA VAL A 245 -12.00 15.87 15.69
C VAL A 245 -11.95 14.51 16.43
N ASN A 246 -10.75 13.93 16.59
CA ASN A 246 -10.56 12.65 17.27
C ASN A 246 -10.16 12.78 18.75
N SER A 247 -9.85 13.99 19.23
CA SER A 247 -9.57 14.26 20.66
C SER A 247 -10.81 14.67 21.46
N THR A 248 -11.92 14.97 20.78
CA THR A 248 -13.20 15.39 21.37
C THR A 248 -14.24 14.26 21.49
N THR A 249 -13.86 13.01 21.17
CA THR A 249 -14.71 11.82 21.26
C THR A 249 -14.25 10.82 22.35
N HIS A 250 -13.76 11.34 23.48
CA HIS A 250 -13.61 10.59 24.72
C HIS A 250 -14.65 11.03 25.75
#